data_AF-A0AAV7X355-F1
#
_entry.id   AF-A0AAV7X355-F1
#
_cell.length_a   1.000
_cell.length_b   1.000
_cell.length_c   1.000
_cell.angle_alpha   90.00
_cell.angle_beta   90.00
_cell.angle_gamma   90.00
#
_symmetry.space_group_name_H-M   'P 1'
#
loop_
_entity.id
_entity.type
_entity.pdbx_description
1 polymer ?
#
loop_
_entity_poly.entity_id
_entity_poly.type
_entity_poly.pdbx_seq_one_letter_code
_entity_poly.pdbx_strand_id
1 'polypeptide(L)'
;MGPGYWAIGSENDISSCAFHFPFDSFSFYPQLKRHLIIRQVSTPGGVLYKSYTGTETIFFKGKTIQGSMIRYNDTLKKITCTFTTEEELKCLLCAIGIYLRYGWDLSQARDKKALKANTVALISRNPHGFVRGNATDWVCLAKRGQGSCGVLDISGSAAFVKPAPVKFKYTRGLLQAVDNKHMILEPYTDIVKSEWPSNVDVPLIPQFIKFHNYKKALVDTVYWLKINWDKTRTWIQKKSFCNYNSHILGFLETKDKDRVAHTARKVLEMYCKDTISPAVVPFLCLCYAFAGSDKAPSVVRQALPMVAFKYGEASIDLTLKSGNAIIHPETKNLTVFGCSISRQLLPPEIARLTLQTLYQNFIFSEYTRREQENPIRTLPCLKANAHLLSEGECFKVVIGGNWMVATKASTEQERIERGVHRHTKDLKRK
;
A
#
# COMPACT_ATOMS: atom_id res chain seq x y z
N MET A 1 -11.85 -41.79 -8.43
CA MET A 1 -10.82 -41.41 -9.43
C MET A 1 -11.12 -39.99 -9.87
N GLY A 2 -10.27 -39.04 -9.52
CA GLY A 2 -10.34 -37.64 -9.99
C GLY A 2 -9.01 -37.28 -10.65
N PRO A 3 -8.99 -36.39 -11.66
CA PRO A 3 -7.83 -36.22 -12.52
C PRO A 3 -6.70 -35.55 -11.75
N GLY A 4 -5.64 -36.32 -11.49
CA GLY A 4 -4.37 -35.81 -11.01
C GLY A 4 -3.72 -34.99 -12.11
N TYR A 5 -3.48 -33.71 -11.87
CA TYR A 5 -2.63 -32.91 -12.74
C TYR A 5 -1.18 -33.28 -12.45
N TRP A 6 -0.60 -34.10 -13.34
CA TRP A 6 0.82 -34.40 -13.37
C TRP A 6 1.48 -33.46 -14.39
N ALA A 7 2.52 -32.73 -13.97
CA ALA A 7 3.40 -32.02 -14.89
C ALA A 7 4.77 -32.71 -14.84
N ILE A 8 5.03 -33.57 -15.82
CA ILE A 8 6.35 -34.13 -16.10
C ILE A 8 7.10 -33.09 -16.95
N GLY A 9 8.26 -32.64 -16.48
CA GLY A 9 9.10 -31.70 -17.21
C GLY A 9 10.55 -32.11 -17.11
N SER A 10 11.19 -32.28 -18.27
CA SER A 10 12.52 -32.83 -18.51
C SER A 10 13.66 -32.21 -17.68
N GLU A 11 14.67 -33.06 -17.48
CA GLU A 11 15.98 -32.78 -16.88
C GLU A 11 16.71 -31.68 -17.65
N ASN A 12 17.52 -30.91 -16.93
CA ASN A 12 18.35 -29.80 -17.41
C ASN A 12 17.58 -28.50 -17.68
N ASP A 13 17.36 -27.71 -16.62
CA ASP A 13 17.59 -26.25 -16.65
C ASP A 13 17.35 -25.62 -15.27
N ILE A 14 18.43 -25.08 -14.69
CA ILE A 14 18.45 -24.42 -13.38
C ILE A 14 17.91 -22.99 -13.55
N SER A 15 16.63 -22.79 -13.25
CA SER A 15 16.05 -21.45 -13.11
C SER A 15 16.02 -21.04 -11.64
N SER A 16 16.96 -20.20 -11.21
CA SER A 16 16.96 -19.61 -9.87
C SER A 16 15.92 -18.48 -9.81
N CYS A 17 14.96 -18.57 -8.90
CA CYS A 17 14.04 -17.48 -8.57
C CYS A 17 14.14 -17.24 -7.09
N ALA A 18 14.62 -16.07 -6.69
CA ALA A 18 14.60 -15.70 -5.30
C ALA A 18 13.19 -15.49 -4.80
N PHE A 19 12.96 -16.02 -3.62
CA PHE A 19 11.96 -15.49 -2.71
C PHE A 19 12.65 -14.52 -1.77
N HIS A 20 11.88 -13.72 -1.05
CA HIS A 20 12.38 -12.78 -0.06
C HIS A 20 11.57 -12.99 1.21
N PHE A 21 12.18 -13.59 2.23
CA PHE A 21 11.57 -13.76 3.55
C PHE A 21 12.23 -12.79 4.53
N PRO A 22 11.69 -11.58 4.74
CA PRO A 22 12.17 -10.70 5.81
C PRO A 22 11.80 -11.31 7.16
N PHE A 23 12.80 -11.76 7.90
CA PHE A 23 12.70 -12.04 9.34
C PHE A 23 13.64 -11.12 10.08
N ASP A 24 13.08 -10.10 10.73
CA ASP A 24 13.70 -9.17 11.70
C ASP A 24 15.03 -8.49 11.30
N SER A 25 15.68 -8.87 10.19
CA SER A 25 16.94 -8.36 9.61
C SER A 25 17.46 -9.20 8.42
N PHE A 26 16.88 -10.39 8.12
CA PHE A 26 17.41 -11.34 7.13
C PHE A 26 16.50 -11.51 5.93
N SER A 27 17.09 -11.72 4.76
CA SER A 27 16.43 -12.06 3.50
C SER A 27 16.88 -13.45 3.04
N PHE A 28 15.94 -14.37 2.81
CA PHE A 28 16.21 -15.72 2.28
C PHE A 28 15.77 -15.86 0.82
N TYR A 29 16.66 -16.42 -0.01
CA TYR A 29 16.58 -16.57 -1.46
C TYR A 29 16.70 -18.05 -1.85
N PRO A 30 15.61 -18.83 -1.77
CA PRO A 30 15.60 -20.23 -2.19
C PRO A 30 15.91 -20.37 -3.68
N GLN A 31 16.73 -21.35 -4.05
CA GLN A 31 16.85 -21.80 -5.43
C GLN A 31 15.82 -22.91 -5.67
N LEU A 32 14.67 -22.53 -6.24
CA LEU A 32 13.66 -23.51 -6.61
C LEU A 32 14.21 -24.51 -7.62
N LYS A 33 14.23 -25.78 -7.23
CA LYS A 33 14.31 -26.91 -8.16
C LYS A 33 12.90 -27.50 -8.34
N ARG A 34 12.58 -27.96 -9.55
CA ARG A 34 11.25 -28.48 -9.96
C ARG A 34 10.66 -29.61 -9.07
N HIS A 35 11.44 -30.20 -8.17
CA HIS A 35 11.03 -31.33 -7.33
C HIS A 35 10.46 -30.96 -5.95
N LEU A 36 10.21 -29.67 -5.69
CA LEU A 36 9.66 -29.24 -4.41
C LEU A 36 8.15 -29.54 -4.35
N ILE A 37 7.74 -30.62 -3.68
CA ILE A 37 6.33 -30.90 -3.41
C ILE A 37 5.92 -30.11 -2.17
N ILE A 38 4.88 -29.31 -2.30
CA ILE A 38 4.30 -28.53 -1.20
C ILE A 38 3.06 -29.25 -0.71
N ARG A 39 3.05 -29.68 0.55
CA ARG A 39 1.89 -30.29 1.20
C ARG A 39 1.38 -29.37 2.31
N GLN A 40 0.07 -29.23 2.41
CA GLN A 40 -0.54 -28.54 3.55
C GLN A 40 -0.69 -29.51 4.72
N VAL A 41 -0.18 -29.13 5.88
CA VAL A 41 -0.15 -29.92 7.12
C VAL A 41 -0.74 -29.08 8.23
N SER A 42 -1.33 -29.72 9.24
CA SER A 42 -1.81 -29.06 10.46
C SER A 42 -0.90 -29.37 11.63
N THR A 43 -0.60 -28.38 12.47
CA THR A 43 -0.04 -28.64 13.79
C THR A 43 -1.09 -29.32 14.69
N PRO A 44 -0.68 -29.94 15.82
CA PRO A 44 -1.59 -30.40 16.87
C PRO A 44 -2.54 -29.30 17.39
N GLY A 45 -2.07 -28.05 17.38
CA GLY A 45 -2.89 -26.87 17.74
C GLY A 45 -3.85 -26.39 16.64
N GLY A 46 -3.93 -27.07 15.50
CA GLY A 46 -4.84 -26.75 14.39
C GLY A 46 -4.31 -25.70 13.39
N VAL A 47 -3.04 -25.30 13.48
CA VAL A 47 -2.48 -24.29 12.59
C VAL A 47 -2.01 -24.91 11.28
N LEU A 48 -2.53 -24.42 10.17
CA LEU A 48 -2.14 -24.89 8.84
C LEU A 48 -0.82 -24.27 8.38
N TYR A 49 0.11 -25.11 7.94
CA TYR A 49 1.37 -24.72 7.34
C TYR A 49 1.72 -25.60 6.14
N LYS A 50 2.73 -25.18 5.37
CA LYS A 50 3.19 -25.90 4.18
C LYS A 50 4.45 -26.67 4.54
N SER A 51 4.46 -27.99 4.38
CA SER A 51 5.70 -28.78 4.40
C SER A 51 6.25 -28.89 3.00
N TYR A 52 7.57 -28.82 2.88
CA TYR A 52 8.29 -28.93 1.62
C TYR A 52 9.00 -30.27 1.57
N THR A 53 8.97 -30.94 0.42
CA THR A 53 9.79 -32.15 0.22
C THR A 53 10.84 -31.95 -0.85
N GLY A 54 12.02 -32.53 -0.66
CA GLY A 54 13.15 -32.46 -1.59
C GLY A 54 14.32 -31.65 -1.05
N THR A 55 15.41 -31.63 -1.81
CA THR A 55 16.63 -30.87 -1.48
C THR A 55 16.56 -29.47 -2.07
N GLU A 56 16.87 -28.47 -1.26
CA GLU A 56 16.88 -27.07 -1.68
C GLU A 56 18.09 -26.33 -1.11
N THR A 57 18.74 -25.54 -1.96
CA THR A 57 19.79 -24.59 -1.55
C THR A 57 19.18 -23.21 -1.44
N ILE A 58 19.42 -22.53 -0.32
CA ILE A 58 18.80 -21.26 0.01
C ILE A 58 19.89 -20.29 0.39
N PHE A 59 20.06 -19.22 -0.40
CA PHE A 59 20.98 -18.15 -0.05
C PHE A 59 20.33 -17.24 0.96
N PHE A 60 21.11 -16.61 1.82
CA PHE A 60 20.59 -15.61 2.75
C PHE A 60 21.53 -14.43 2.88
N LYS A 61 20.95 -13.28 3.23
CA LYS A 61 21.68 -12.04 3.50
C LYS A 61 21.00 -11.30 4.66
N GLY A 62 21.77 -11.02 5.70
CA GLY A 62 21.46 -10.07 6.76
C GLY A 62 22.28 -8.80 6.62
N LYS A 63 22.37 -8.02 7.70
CA LYS A 63 23.10 -6.74 7.74
C LYS A 63 24.60 -6.91 7.51
N THR A 64 25.22 -7.85 8.22
CA THR A 64 26.66 -8.13 8.24
C THR A 64 27.00 -9.55 7.79
N ILE A 65 26.02 -10.45 7.81
CA ILE A 65 26.17 -11.88 7.53
C ILE A 65 25.50 -12.24 6.21
N GLN A 66 26.15 -13.07 5.41
CA GLN A 66 25.58 -13.66 4.21
C GLN A 66 26.07 -15.08 4.03
N GLY A 67 25.33 -15.86 3.25
CA GLY A 67 25.71 -17.25 3.03
C GLY A 67 24.64 -18.07 2.34
N SER A 68 24.70 -19.37 2.58
CA SER A 68 23.75 -20.33 2.06
C SER A 68 23.46 -21.44 3.05
N MET A 69 22.28 -22.03 2.96
CA MET A 69 21.92 -23.26 3.63
C MET A 69 21.41 -24.28 2.64
N ILE A 70 21.60 -25.56 2.97
CA ILE A 70 21.02 -26.68 2.25
C ILE A 70 20.04 -27.36 3.20
N ARG A 71 18.82 -27.60 2.74
CA ARG A 71 17.82 -28.39 3.45
C ARG A 71 17.41 -29.61 2.64
N TYR A 72 16.96 -30.64 3.34
CA TYR A 72 16.21 -31.75 2.78
C TYR A 72 14.91 -31.88 3.56
N ASN A 73 13.78 -31.68 2.88
CA ASN A 73 12.49 -31.47 3.51
C ASN A 73 12.56 -30.32 4.55
N ASP A 74 12.04 -30.53 5.75
CA ASP A 74 12.12 -29.59 6.87
C ASP A 74 13.41 -29.78 7.72
N THR A 75 14.36 -30.61 7.26
CA THR A 75 15.64 -30.86 7.96
C THR A 75 16.78 -30.03 7.38
N LEU A 76 17.48 -29.28 8.25
CA LEU A 76 18.68 -28.53 7.90
C LEU A 76 19.87 -29.47 7.64
N LYS A 77 20.53 -29.41 6.49
CA LYS A 77 21.68 -30.28 6.16
C LYS A 77 23.04 -29.58 6.25
N LYS A 78 23.13 -28.33 5.85
CA LYS A 78 24.36 -27.53 5.89
C LYS A 78 24.03 -26.04 6.00
N ILE A 79 24.84 -25.27 6.72
CA ILE A 79 24.89 -23.81 6.69
C ILE A 79 26.33 -23.41 6.40
N THR A 80 26.52 -22.49 5.46
CA THR A 80 27.80 -21.82 5.24
C THR A 80 27.57 -20.32 5.26
N CYS A 81 28.28 -19.59 6.12
CA CYS A 81 28.13 -18.13 6.23
C CYS A 81 29.43 -17.39 6.53
N THR A 82 29.42 -16.08 6.28
CA THR A 82 30.50 -15.18 6.68
C THR A 82 30.60 -15.06 8.20
N PHE A 83 31.77 -14.64 8.69
CA PHE A 83 31.96 -14.28 10.10
C PHE A 83 30.99 -13.19 10.54
N THR A 84 30.51 -13.29 11.78
CA THR A 84 29.56 -12.38 12.42
C THR A 84 29.66 -12.51 13.95
N THR A 85 28.92 -11.69 14.68
CA THR A 85 28.82 -11.77 16.15
C THR A 85 27.99 -12.99 16.59
N GLU A 86 28.20 -13.49 17.81
CA GLU A 86 27.40 -14.61 18.35
C GLU A 86 25.89 -14.27 18.36
N GLU A 87 25.54 -13.02 18.65
CA GLU A 87 24.16 -12.56 18.69
C GLU A 87 23.51 -12.60 17.29
N GLU A 88 24.18 -12.04 16.29
CA GLU A 88 23.70 -12.08 14.90
C GLU A 88 23.64 -13.52 14.37
N LEU A 89 24.55 -14.40 14.78
CA LEU A 89 24.51 -15.82 14.45
C LEU A 89 23.29 -16.51 15.08
N LYS A 90 22.97 -16.24 16.35
CA LYS A 90 21.75 -16.75 17.01
C LYS A 90 20.49 -16.26 16.31
N CYS A 91 20.45 -14.98 15.93
CA CYS A 91 19.35 -14.42 15.15
C CYS A 91 19.20 -15.13 13.79
N LEU A 92 20.30 -15.39 13.09
CA LEU A 92 20.30 -16.16 11.84
C LEU A 92 19.73 -17.57 12.06
N LEU A 93 20.19 -18.29 13.08
CA LEU A 93 19.71 -19.64 13.36
C LEU A 93 18.21 -19.65 13.71
N CYS A 94 17.73 -18.67 14.47
CA CYS A 94 16.30 -18.50 14.74
C CYS A 94 15.51 -18.27 13.44
N ALA A 95 16.00 -17.38 12.57
CA ALA A 95 15.35 -17.09 11.29
C ALA A 95 15.33 -18.33 10.37
N ILE A 96 16.42 -19.11 10.32
CA ILE A 96 16.48 -20.40 9.62
C ILE A 96 15.50 -21.40 10.22
N GLY A 97 15.44 -21.51 11.55
CA GLY A 97 14.53 -22.40 12.24
C GLY A 97 13.06 -22.10 11.95
N ILE A 98 12.69 -20.81 11.91
CA ILE A 98 11.34 -20.41 11.55
C ILE A 98 11.05 -20.72 10.07
N TYR A 99 12.01 -20.47 9.18
CA TYR A 99 11.89 -20.82 7.76
C TYR A 99 11.64 -22.33 7.58
N LEU A 100 12.38 -23.16 8.31
CA LEU A 100 12.24 -24.62 8.31
C LEU A 100 11.08 -25.14 9.15
N ARG A 101 10.37 -24.27 9.89
CA ARG A 101 9.26 -24.62 10.79
C ARG A 101 9.67 -25.63 11.87
N TYR A 102 10.87 -25.45 12.39
CA TYR A 102 11.46 -26.32 13.39
C TYR A 102 10.57 -26.42 14.63
N GLY A 103 10.12 -27.65 14.93
CA GLY A 103 9.28 -28.00 16.09
C GLY A 103 7.81 -27.62 15.96
N TRP A 104 7.32 -27.22 14.77
CA TRP A 104 5.91 -26.85 14.59
C TRP A 104 4.97 -28.07 14.64
N ASP A 105 5.43 -29.21 14.15
CA ASP A 105 4.75 -30.50 14.18
C ASP A 105 4.47 -31.00 15.61
N LEU A 106 5.29 -30.60 16.57
CA LEU A 106 5.14 -30.94 17.99
C LEU A 106 4.43 -29.86 18.82
N SER A 107 4.18 -28.68 18.24
CA SER A 107 3.68 -27.53 18.98
C SER A 107 2.16 -27.51 19.11
N GLN A 108 1.66 -27.21 20.32
CA GLN A 108 0.23 -26.99 20.60
C GLN A 108 -0.22 -25.53 20.40
N ALA A 109 0.66 -24.66 19.89
CA ALA A 109 0.32 -23.26 19.64
C ALA A 109 -0.82 -23.13 18.62
N ARG A 110 -1.76 -22.21 18.90
CA ARG A 110 -2.99 -22.00 18.12
C ARG A 110 -2.89 -20.93 17.04
N ASP A 111 -1.77 -20.23 16.97
CA ASP A 111 -1.51 -19.24 15.93
C ASP A 111 -0.04 -19.23 15.48
N LYS A 112 0.21 -18.65 14.30
CA LYS A 112 1.55 -18.57 13.71
C LYS A 112 2.52 -17.68 14.51
N LYS A 113 2.03 -16.67 15.23
CA LYS A 113 2.88 -15.78 16.01
C LYS A 113 3.49 -16.53 17.19
N ALA A 114 2.66 -17.29 17.90
CA ALA A 114 3.07 -18.17 18.98
C ALA A 114 4.01 -19.28 18.50
N LEU A 115 3.75 -19.88 17.33
CA LEU A 115 4.66 -20.86 16.73
C LEU A 115 6.06 -20.27 16.46
N LYS A 116 6.12 -19.09 15.84
CA LYS A 116 7.38 -18.38 15.59
C LYS A 116 8.12 -18.08 16.91
N ALA A 117 7.41 -17.58 17.92
CA ALA A 117 7.99 -17.30 19.24
C ALA A 117 8.55 -18.55 19.94
N ASN A 118 7.83 -19.69 19.86
CA ASN A 118 8.29 -20.96 20.40
C ASN A 118 9.58 -21.44 19.72
N THR A 119 9.66 -21.35 18.38
CA THR A 119 10.87 -21.70 17.63
C THR A 119 12.06 -20.83 18.06
N VAL A 120 11.87 -19.52 18.21
CA VAL A 120 12.91 -18.59 18.71
C VAL A 120 13.37 -19.02 20.10
N ALA A 121 12.45 -19.29 21.01
CA ALA A 121 12.79 -19.69 22.39
C ALA A 121 13.57 -21.01 22.44
N LEU A 122 13.20 -22.01 21.62
CA LEU A 122 13.90 -23.29 21.55
C LEU A 122 15.34 -23.14 21.05
N ILE A 123 15.52 -22.43 19.94
CA ILE A 123 16.84 -22.27 19.31
C ILE A 123 17.73 -21.35 20.13
N SER A 124 17.19 -20.28 20.71
CA SER A 124 17.97 -19.36 21.56
C SER A 124 18.50 -20.05 22.82
N ARG A 125 17.75 -21.00 23.39
CA ARG A 125 18.19 -21.79 24.55
C ARG A 125 19.25 -22.82 24.20
N ASN A 126 19.18 -23.40 23.00
CA ASN A 126 20.10 -24.46 22.57
C ASN A 126 20.49 -24.32 21.08
N PRO A 127 21.32 -23.33 20.73
CA PRO A 127 21.67 -23.07 19.32
C PRO A 127 22.56 -24.17 18.73
N HIS A 128 23.46 -24.75 19.54
CA HIS A 128 24.34 -25.84 19.11
C HIS A 128 23.56 -27.13 18.81
N GLY A 129 22.52 -27.43 19.61
CA GLY A 129 21.62 -28.55 19.36
C GLY A 129 20.85 -28.41 18.03
N PHE A 130 20.41 -27.20 17.69
CA PHE A 130 19.74 -26.93 16.41
C PHE A 130 20.66 -27.22 15.20
N VAL A 131 21.93 -26.84 15.27
CA VAL A 131 22.94 -27.15 14.23
C VAL A 131 23.57 -28.53 14.39
N ARG A 132 23.09 -29.36 15.33
CA ARG A 132 23.59 -30.72 15.59
C ARG A 132 25.10 -30.76 15.89
N GLY A 133 25.59 -29.72 16.56
CA GLY A 133 26.93 -29.65 17.12
C GLY A 133 26.92 -29.88 18.63
N ASN A 134 28.11 -29.85 19.23
CA ASN A 134 28.26 -29.89 20.68
C ASN A 134 28.54 -28.48 21.24
N ALA A 135 28.37 -28.31 22.55
CA ALA A 135 28.55 -27.03 23.22
C ALA A 135 30.01 -26.51 23.15
N THR A 136 30.98 -27.40 23.14
CA THR A 136 32.41 -27.04 23.09
C THR A 136 32.77 -26.40 21.75
N ASP A 137 32.35 -27.00 20.64
CA ASP A 137 32.56 -26.49 19.28
C ASP A 137 31.88 -25.14 19.09
N TRP A 138 30.68 -24.97 19.66
CA TRP A 138 29.97 -23.69 19.64
C TRP A 138 30.75 -22.59 20.35
N VAL A 139 31.26 -22.85 21.56
CA VAL A 139 32.07 -21.90 22.32
C VAL A 139 33.38 -21.57 21.57
N CYS A 140 34.01 -22.56 20.95
CA CYS A 140 35.20 -22.36 20.13
C CYS A 140 34.92 -21.48 18.91
N LEU A 141 33.80 -21.71 18.23
CA LEU A 141 33.37 -20.96 17.06
C LEU A 141 33.03 -19.50 17.41
N ALA A 142 32.35 -19.27 18.54
CA ALA A 142 32.05 -17.93 19.05
C ALA A 142 33.33 -17.13 19.41
N LYS A 143 34.37 -17.80 19.91
CA LYS A 143 35.66 -17.16 20.27
C LYS A 143 36.55 -16.88 19.06
N ARG A 144 36.61 -17.80 18.10
CA ARG A 144 37.55 -17.74 16.97
C ARG A 144 37.00 -16.99 15.76
N GLY A 145 35.68 -16.91 15.64
CA GLY A 145 35.02 -16.28 14.50
C GLY A 145 35.15 -17.04 13.18
N GLN A 146 35.65 -18.27 13.21
CA GLN A 146 35.76 -19.15 12.06
C GLN A 146 35.82 -20.59 12.52
N GLY A 147 35.43 -21.51 11.63
CA GLY A 147 35.38 -22.95 11.91
C GLY A 147 33.97 -23.51 11.79
N SER A 148 33.80 -24.76 12.23
CA SER A 148 32.55 -25.49 12.08
C SER A 148 31.99 -25.98 13.42
N CYS A 149 30.66 -26.10 13.48
CA CYS A 149 29.93 -26.67 14.60
C CYS A 149 28.72 -27.45 14.05
N GLY A 150 28.83 -28.79 14.03
CA GLY A 150 27.82 -29.65 13.43
C GLY A 150 27.64 -29.35 11.94
N VAL A 151 26.44 -28.91 11.55
CA VAL A 151 26.12 -28.54 10.16
C VAL A 151 26.45 -27.08 9.80
N LEU A 152 26.90 -26.27 10.77
CA LEU A 152 27.30 -24.89 10.58
C LEU A 152 28.79 -24.78 10.24
N ASP A 153 29.10 -24.00 9.21
CA ASP A 153 30.46 -23.71 8.76
C ASP A 153 30.60 -22.19 8.55
N ILE A 154 31.52 -21.56 9.28
CA ILE A 154 31.83 -20.14 9.17
C ILE A 154 33.16 -19.96 8.45
N SER A 155 33.09 -19.35 7.27
CA SER A 155 34.25 -19.07 6.42
C SER A 155 34.36 -17.59 6.08
N GLY A 156 35.58 -17.10 5.81
CA GLY A 156 35.83 -15.71 5.43
C GLY A 156 35.21 -15.30 4.08
N SER A 157 34.82 -16.27 3.25
CA SER A 157 34.15 -16.06 1.97
C SER A 157 32.96 -17.01 1.82
N ALA A 158 31.76 -16.53 2.16
CA ALA A 158 30.53 -17.25 1.84
C ALA A 158 29.95 -16.72 0.52
N ALA A 159 29.72 -17.62 -0.44
CA ALA A 159 29.12 -17.29 -1.71
C ALA A 159 27.69 -16.79 -1.50
N PHE A 160 27.44 -15.52 -1.81
CA PHE A 160 26.10 -14.98 -1.99
C PHE A 160 25.82 -14.85 -3.47
N VAL A 161 24.88 -15.66 -3.98
CA VAL A 161 24.39 -15.51 -5.35
C VAL A 161 23.21 -14.55 -5.30
N LYS A 162 23.41 -13.33 -5.83
CA LYS A 162 22.30 -12.40 -6.02
C LYS A 162 21.30 -13.08 -6.96
N PRO A 163 20.03 -13.20 -6.55
CA PRO A 163 19.07 -13.89 -7.39
C PRO A 163 18.76 -13.12 -8.67
N ALA A 164 18.33 -13.86 -9.69
CA ALA A 164 17.80 -13.28 -10.91
C ALA A 164 16.58 -12.40 -10.59
N PRO A 165 16.39 -11.29 -11.34
CA PRO A 165 15.22 -10.44 -11.16
C PRO A 165 13.93 -11.24 -11.39
N VAL A 166 12.99 -11.10 -10.46
CA VAL A 166 11.67 -11.72 -10.54
C VAL A 166 10.80 -10.90 -11.50
N LYS A 167 10.12 -11.57 -12.43
CA LYS A 167 9.13 -10.93 -13.30
C LYS A 167 7.80 -10.83 -12.57
N PHE A 168 7.04 -9.77 -12.82
CA PHE A 168 5.70 -9.64 -12.27
C PHE A 168 4.67 -9.72 -13.39
N LYS A 169 3.57 -10.42 -13.13
CA LYS A 169 2.41 -10.51 -14.01
C LYS A 169 1.19 -10.02 -13.25
N TYR A 170 0.48 -9.07 -13.83
CA TYR A 170 -0.82 -8.64 -13.29
C TYR A 170 -1.89 -9.59 -13.79
N THR A 171 -2.61 -10.28 -12.90
CA THR A 171 -3.66 -11.23 -13.27
C THR A 171 -4.80 -11.15 -12.26
N ARG A 172 -6.04 -10.99 -12.74
CA ARG A 172 -7.26 -10.92 -11.92
C ARG A 172 -7.19 -9.87 -10.80
N GLY A 173 -6.63 -8.70 -11.07
CA GLY A 173 -6.53 -7.62 -10.08
C GLY A 173 -5.40 -7.77 -9.06
N LEU A 174 -4.55 -8.79 -9.20
CA LEU A 174 -3.42 -9.05 -8.31
C LEU A 174 -2.11 -8.97 -9.09
N LEU A 175 -1.13 -8.25 -8.52
CA LEU A 175 0.25 -8.32 -9.00
C LEU A 175 0.88 -9.59 -8.45
N GLN A 176 1.19 -10.53 -9.33
CA GLN A 176 1.78 -11.82 -8.99
C GLN A 176 3.23 -11.86 -9.44
N ALA A 177 4.12 -12.27 -8.55
CA ALA A 177 5.47 -12.63 -8.96
C ALA A 177 5.40 -13.91 -9.81
N VAL A 178 6.14 -13.97 -10.91
CA VAL A 178 6.25 -15.15 -11.77
C VAL A 178 7.71 -15.46 -12.05
N ASP A 179 8.03 -16.74 -12.18
CA ASP A 179 9.35 -17.16 -12.63
C ASP A 179 9.55 -16.88 -14.13
N ASN A 180 10.76 -17.17 -14.62
CA ASN A 180 11.10 -17.05 -16.05
C ASN A 180 10.29 -17.98 -16.97
N LYS A 181 9.54 -18.95 -16.41
CA LYS A 181 8.66 -19.88 -17.11
C LYS A 181 7.17 -19.55 -16.89
N HIS A 182 6.87 -18.35 -16.37
CA HIS A 182 5.52 -17.86 -16.08
C HIS A 182 4.73 -18.64 -15.01
N MET A 183 5.39 -19.45 -14.19
CA MET A 183 4.75 -20.05 -13.02
C MET A 183 4.55 -18.99 -11.95
N ILE A 184 3.36 -18.98 -11.34
CA ILE A 184 3.02 -18.07 -10.24
C ILE A 184 3.89 -18.42 -9.03
N LEU A 185 4.76 -17.50 -8.66
CA LEU A 185 5.46 -17.52 -7.39
C LEU A 185 4.45 -17.05 -6.34
N GLU A 186 4.24 -17.85 -5.30
CA GLU A 186 3.19 -17.58 -4.34
C GLU A 186 3.34 -16.17 -3.72
N PRO A 187 2.25 -15.39 -3.63
CA PRO A 187 2.29 -14.08 -3.03
C PRO A 187 2.69 -14.19 -1.55
N TYR A 188 3.66 -13.38 -1.17
CA TYR A 188 4.08 -13.21 0.21
C TYR A 188 2.90 -12.69 1.05
N THR A 189 2.51 -13.46 2.07
CA THR A 189 1.38 -13.11 2.97
C THR A 189 1.81 -12.27 4.18
N ASP A 190 3.11 -12.11 4.40
CA ASP A 190 3.69 -11.42 5.55
C ASP A 190 4.19 -10.01 5.16
N ILE A 191 3.48 -9.28 4.27
CA ILE A 191 3.79 -7.87 3.99
C ILE A 191 3.79 -7.11 5.31
N VAL A 192 4.98 -6.76 5.82
CA VAL A 192 5.12 -5.99 7.04
C VAL A 192 4.50 -4.63 6.75
N LYS A 193 3.43 -4.30 7.48
CA LYS A 193 2.90 -2.94 7.47
C LYS A 193 3.97 -2.04 8.08
N SER A 194 4.75 -1.37 7.23
CA SER A 194 5.61 -0.30 7.68
C SER A 194 4.74 0.88 8.11
N GLU A 195 5.15 1.57 9.16
CA GLU A 195 4.56 2.87 9.48
C GLU A 195 4.76 3.80 8.27
N TRP A 196 3.71 4.53 7.92
CA TRP A 196 3.79 5.52 6.85
C TRP A 196 4.69 6.66 7.33
N PRO A 197 5.73 7.05 6.57
CA PRO A 197 6.54 8.20 6.94
C PRO A 197 5.64 9.44 6.99
N SER A 198 5.80 10.27 8.03
CA SER A 198 4.99 11.48 8.25
C SER A 198 5.06 12.51 7.11
N ASN A 199 6.04 12.37 6.21
CA ASN A 199 6.43 13.37 5.23
C ASN A 199 6.07 12.99 3.78
N VAL A 200 5.30 11.91 3.57
CA VAL A 200 4.88 11.53 2.21
C VAL A 200 3.64 12.33 1.83
N ASP A 201 3.78 13.18 0.81
CA ASP A 201 2.64 13.84 0.18
C ASP A 201 1.87 12.84 -0.68
N VAL A 202 0.74 12.41 -0.16
CA VAL A 202 -0.17 11.52 -0.85
C VAL A 202 -1.15 12.36 -1.66
N PRO A 203 -1.38 12.02 -2.94
CA PRO A 203 -2.40 12.69 -3.73
C PRO A 203 -3.77 12.56 -3.06
N LEU A 204 -4.60 13.60 -3.19
CA LEU A 204 -5.96 13.64 -2.66
C LEU A 204 -6.90 12.70 -3.44
N ILE A 205 -6.68 11.41 -3.27
CA ILE A 205 -7.37 10.30 -3.91
C ILE A 205 -7.98 9.45 -2.77
N PRO A 206 -9.30 9.28 -2.70
CA PRO A 206 -9.96 8.64 -1.57
C PRO A 206 -9.41 7.28 -1.15
N GLN A 207 -8.97 6.47 -2.11
CA GLN A 207 -8.41 5.16 -1.82
C GLN A 207 -7.13 5.22 -0.98
N PHE A 208 -6.41 6.35 -0.99
CA PHE A 208 -5.18 6.54 -0.23
C PHE A 208 -5.36 7.30 1.08
N ILE A 209 -6.41 8.12 1.22
CA ILE A 209 -6.69 8.90 2.44
C ILE A 209 -6.81 7.99 3.68
N LYS A 210 -7.28 6.75 3.52
CA LYS A 210 -7.37 5.76 4.62
C LYS A 210 -6.02 5.39 5.26
N PHE A 211 -4.90 5.71 4.61
CA PHE A 211 -3.56 5.48 5.14
C PHE A 211 -3.00 6.69 5.90
N HIS A 212 -3.68 7.84 5.88
CA HIS A 212 -3.29 9.00 6.67
C HIS A 212 -3.58 8.78 8.15
N ASN A 213 -2.86 9.53 9.00
CA ASN A 213 -3.26 9.65 10.41
C ASN A 213 -4.67 10.26 10.51
N TYR A 214 -5.35 10.05 11.64
CA TYR A 214 -6.77 10.40 11.78
C TYR A 214 -7.07 11.89 11.53
N LYS A 215 -6.17 12.81 11.91
CA LYS A 215 -6.33 14.26 11.70
C LYS A 215 -6.31 14.59 10.22
N LYS A 216 -5.24 14.19 9.51
CA LYS A 216 -5.07 14.42 8.07
C LYS A 216 -6.12 13.66 7.25
N ALA A 217 -6.44 12.43 7.63
CA ALA A 217 -7.49 11.64 7.00
C ALA A 217 -8.84 12.36 7.01
N LEU A 218 -9.23 12.95 8.15
CA LEU A 218 -10.49 13.68 8.24
C LEU A 218 -10.46 14.96 7.40
N VAL A 219 -9.43 15.79 7.57
CA VAL A 219 -9.26 17.05 6.81
C VAL A 219 -9.34 16.78 5.30
N ASP A 220 -8.56 15.82 4.81
CA ASP A 220 -8.50 15.46 3.39
C ASP A 220 -9.82 14.87 2.90
N THR A 221 -10.50 14.05 3.71
CA THR A 221 -11.82 13.51 3.35
C THR A 221 -12.84 14.64 3.18
N VAL A 222 -12.93 15.56 4.14
CA VAL A 222 -13.86 16.70 4.09
C VAL A 222 -13.55 17.60 2.90
N TYR A 223 -12.26 17.87 2.67
CA TYR A 223 -11.80 18.68 1.57
C TYR A 223 -12.13 18.05 0.20
N TRP A 224 -11.89 16.75 0.04
CA TRP A 224 -12.24 16.01 -1.19
C TRP A 224 -13.75 16.01 -1.46
N LEU A 225 -14.57 15.81 -0.41
CA LEU A 225 -16.03 15.85 -0.51
C LEU A 225 -16.55 17.23 -0.91
N LYS A 226 -15.89 18.30 -0.44
CA LYS A 226 -16.22 19.69 -0.80
C LYS A 226 -15.90 19.98 -2.25
N ILE A 227 -14.72 19.57 -2.75
CA ILE A 227 -14.37 19.74 -4.18
C ILE A 227 -15.37 18.99 -5.07
N ASN A 228 -15.84 17.83 -4.60
CA ASN A 228 -16.79 16.98 -5.33
C ASN A 228 -18.25 17.19 -4.84
N TRP A 229 -18.60 18.40 -4.39
CA TRP A 229 -19.87 18.65 -3.71
C TRP A 229 -21.09 18.18 -4.50
N ASP A 230 -21.16 18.40 -5.81
CA ASP A 230 -22.32 17.97 -6.61
C ASP A 230 -22.54 16.46 -6.58
N LYS A 231 -21.45 15.68 -6.60
CA LYS A 231 -21.50 14.21 -6.44
C LYS A 231 -21.86 13.83 -5.01
N THR A 232 -21.23 14.46 -4.03
CA THR A 232 -21.52 14.24 -2.61
C THR A 232 -22.99 14.50 -2.29
N ARG A 233 -23.54 15.59 -2.80
CA ARG A 233 -24.96 15.96 -2.70
C ARG A 233 -25.86 14.89 -3.31
N THR A 234 -25.51 14.40 -4.51
CA THR A 234 -26.26 13.31 -5.16
C THR A 234 -26.26 12.04 -4.32
N TRP A 235 -25.14 11.71 -3.67
CA TRP A 235 -25.07 10.56 -2.75
C TRP A 235 -25.95 10.75 -1.52
N ILE A 236 -25.93 11.94 -0.92
CA ILE A 236 -26.79 12.28 0.22
C ILE A 236 -28.27 12.13 -0.16
N GLN A 237 -28.70 12.68 -1.30
CA GLN A 237 -30.06 12.59 -1.80
C GLN A 237 -30.50 11.14 -2.05
N LYS A 238 -29.57 10.28 -2.53
CA LYS A 238 -29.79 8.84 -2.72
C LYS A 238 -29.62 8.01 -1.45
N LYS A 239 -29.43 8.63 -0.28
CA LYS A 239 -29.14 7.96 1.00
C LYS A 239 -27.93 7.01 0.95
N SER A 240 -26.97 7.30 0.06
CA SER A 240 -25.75 6.55 -0.10
C SER A 240 -24.65 7.20 0.77
N PHE A 241 -24.48 6.71 1.99
CA PHE A 241 -23.64 7.37 3.00
C PHE A 241 -22.25 6.75 3.20
N CYS A 242 -21.89 5.70 2.46
CA CYS A 242 -20.65 4.95 2.66
C CYS A 242 -19.60 5.18 1.56
N ASN A 243 -19.83 6.14 0.65
CA ASN A 243 -18.87 6.42 -0.41
C ASN A 243 -17.66 7.18 0.15
N TYR A 244 -16.49 6.52 0.15
CA TYR A 244 -15.19 7.15 0.37
C TYR A 244 -14.96 7.77 1.78
N ASN A 245 -15.72 7.35 2.78
CA ASN A 245 -15.70 7.93 4.13
C ASN A 245 -15.74 6.90 5.29
N SER A 246 -15.96 5.61 5.01
CA SER A 246 -16.12 4.58 6.06
C SER A 246 -14.88 4.39 6.94
N HIS A 247 -13.69 4.71 6.43
CA HIS A 247 -12.44 4.66 7.19
C HIS A 247 -12.41 5.66 8.36
N ILE A 248 -13.14 6.79 8.28
CA ILE A 248 -13.18 7.81 9.33
C ILE A 248 -13.76 7.27 10.64
N LEU A 249 -14.82 6.45 10.55
CA LEU A 249 -15.39 5.78 11.72
C LEU A 249 -14.43 4.76 12.33
N GLY A 250 -13.40 4.33 11.60
CA GLY A 250 -12.30 3.50 12.13
C GLY A 250 -11.59 4.15 13.32
N PHE A 251 -11.50 5.49 13.32
CA PHE A 251 -10.80 6.27 14.34
C PHE A 251 -11.62 6.55 15.60
N LEU A 252 -12.91 6.21 15.62
CA LEU A 252 -13.80 6.40 16.76
C LEU A 252 -13.91 5.16 17.64
N GLU A 253 -14.27 5.35 18.91
CA GLU A 253 -14.61 4.27 19.84
C GLU A 253 -15.74 3.40 19.27
N THR A 254 -15.61 2.08 19.42
CA THR A 254 -16.55 1.13 18.79
C THR A 254 -18.00 1.36 19.23
N LYS A 255 -18.22 1.83 20.46
CA LYS A 255 -19.54 2.11 21.04
C LYS A 255 -20.25 3.32 20.42
N ASP A 256 -19.49 4.26 19.83
CA ASP A 256 -20.03 5.54 19.37
C ASP A 256 -20.21 5.61 17.84
N LYS A 257 -19.58 4.72 17.07
CA LYS A 257 -19.58 4.73 15.60
C LYS A 257 -20.97 4.85 14.99
N ASP A 258 -21.89 3.99 15.42
CA ASP A 258 -23.24 3.92 14.86
C ASP A 258 -24.10 5.12 15.28
N ARG A 259 -23.91 5.63 16.51
CA ARG A 259 -24.61 6.81 17.04
C ARG A 259 -24.18 8.08 16.31
N VAL A 260 -22.88 8.23 16.08
CA VAL A 260 -22.29 9.36 15.35
C VAL A 260 -22.73 9.32 13.89
N ALA A 261 -22.65 8.17 13.23
CA ALA A 261 -23.12 8.01 11.85
C ALA A 261 -24.61 8.33 11.72
N HIS A 262 -25.44 7.88 12.66
CA HIS A 262 -26.86 8.20 12.67
C HIS A 262 -27.12 9.70 12.82
N THR A 263 -26.46 10.36 13.77
CA THR A 263 -26.59 11.80 14.02
C THR A 263 -26.18 12.60 12.78
N ALA A 264 -25.06 12.24 12.17
CA ALA A 264 -24.57 12.88 10.96
C ALA A 264 -25.54 12.73 9.77
N ARG A 265 -26.12 11.52 9.58
CA ARG A 265 -27.15 11.30 8.55
C ARG A 265 -28.39 12.16 8.77
N LYS A 266 -28.84 12.31 10.01
CA LYS A 266 -30.00 13.18 10.32
C LYS A 266 -29.73 14.64 9.97
N VAL A 267 -28.54 15.15 10.29
CA VAL A 267 -28.13 16.50 9.89
C VAL A 267 -28.12 16.63 8.36
N LEU A 268 -27.54 15.67 7.66
CA LEU A 268 -27.53 15.68 6.19
C LEU A 268 -28.94 15.65 5.60
N GLU A 269 -29.84 14.81 6.10
CA GLU A 269 -31.24 14.73 5.66
C GLU A 269 -32.00 16.06 5.92
N MET A 270 -31.72 16.72 7.05
CA MET A 270 -32.38 17.98 7.42
C MET A 270 -31.92 19.18 6.57
N TYR A 271 -30.62 19.26 6.29
CA TYR A 271 -30.00 20.46 5.72
C TYR A 271 -29.63 20.32 4.24
N CYS A 272 -29.57 19.11 3.69
CA CYS A 272 -29.26 18.89 2.27
C CYS A 272 -30.52 18.95 1.38
N LYS A 273 -31.14 20.13 1.30
CA LYS A 273 -32.35 20.40 0.47
C LYS A 273 -31.99 20.99 -0.91
N ASP A 274 -32.99 21.39 -1.69
CA ASP A 274 -32.82 21.85 -3.09
C ASP A 274 -32.00 23.15 -3.21
N THR A 275 -31.99 23.99 -2.17
CA THR A 275 -31.18 25.20 -2.08
C THR A 275 -30.33 25.20 -0.82
N ILE A 276 -29.01 25.19 -0.99
CA ILE A 276 -28.03 25.14 0.11
C ILE A 276 -27.07 26.31 -0.06
N SER A 277 -26.90 27.10 1.01
CA SER A 277 -25.91 28.17 1.02
C SER A 277 -24.49 27.58 0.90
N PRO A 278 -23.61 28.11 0.03
CA PRO A 278 -22.22 27.65 -0.10
C PRO A 278 -21.44 27.65 1.22
N ALA A 279 -21.80 28.52 2.17
CA ALA A 279 -21.19 28.60 3.49
C ALA A 279 -21.44 27.34 4.35
N VAL A 280 -22.50 26.59 4.07
CA VAL A 280 -22.91 25.40 4.86
C VAL A 280 -22.28 24.12 4.28
N VAL A 281 -21.78 24.16 3.04
CA VAL A 281 -21.20 23.01 2.34
C VAL A 281 -20.05 22.34 3.13
N PRO A 282 -19.04 23.06 3.67
CA PRO A 282 -17.98 22.43 4.43
C PRO A 282 -18.48 21.64 5.64
N PHE A 283 -19.52 22.15 6.32
CA PHE A 283 -20.14 21.47 7.45
C PHE A 283 -20.88 20.19 7.01
N LEU A 284 -21.62 20.24 5.91
CA LEU A 284 -22.26 19.04 5.37
C LEU A 284 -21.23 18.01 4.92
N CYS A 285 -20.09 18.42 4.36
CA CYS A 285 -18.99 17.51 4.06
C CYS A 285 -18.40 16.87 5.32
N LEU A 286 -18.27 17.61 6.42
CA LEU A 286 -17.86 17.08 7.72
C LEU A 286 -18.87 16.05 8.25
N CYS A 287 -20.17 16.36 8.21
CA CYS A 287 -21.21 15.38 8.58
C CYS A 287 -21.14 14.14 7.67
N TYR A 288 -20.98 14.32 6.36
CA TYR A 288 -20.86 13.19 5.45
C TYR A 288 -19.65 12.33 5.76
N ALA A 289 -18.50 12.90 6.14
CA ALA A 289 -17.32 12.13 6.54
C ALA A 289 -17.62 11.15 7.70
N PHE A 290 -18.54 11.50 8.60
CA PHE A 290 -18.97 10.65 9.72
C PHE A 290 -20.14 9.71 9.41
N ALA A 291 -20.77 9.80 8.24
CA ALA A 291 -21.99 9.06 7.93
C ALA A 291 -21.78 7.58 7.49
N GLY A 292 -20.54 7.12 7.33
CA GLY A 292 -20.19 5.86 6.65
C GLY A 292 -20.24 4.57 7.48
N SER A 293 -21.36 4.28 8.18
CA SER A 293 -21.58 2.97 8.84
C SER A 293 -22.54 2.06 8.05
N ASP A 294 -22.12 0.83 7.72
CA ASP A 294 -22.98 -0.12 6.99
C ASP A 294 -24.14 -0.68 7.84
N LYS A 295 -24.10 -0.48 9.16
CA LYS A 295 -25.14 -0.98 10.07
C LYS A 295 -26.33 -0.04 10.10
N ALA A 296 -27.52 -0.59 9.91
CA ALA A 296 -28.75 0.09 10.26
C ALA A 296 -28.75 0.31 11.78
N PRO A 297 -29.03 1.53 12.28
CA PRO A 297 -28.99 1.82 13.71
C PRO A 297 -30.06 0.97 14.42
N SER A 298 -29.64 0.00 15.23
CA SER A 298 -30.52 -0.67 16.17
C SER A 298 -30.85 0.30 17.30
N VAL A 299 -31.99 0.99 17.17
CA VAL A 299 -32.61 1.81 18.23
C VAL A 299 -31.63 2.74 18.95
N VAL A 300 -31.18 3.80 18.28
CA VAL A 300 -30.34 4.83 18.92
C VAL A 300 -31.24 5.78 19.72
N ARG A 301 -31.19 5.69 21.06
CA ARG A 301 -32.05 6.50 21.96
C ARG A 301 -31.59 7.93 22.20
N GLN A 302 -30.35 8.30 21.88
CA GLN A 302 -29.83 9.66 22.11
C GLN A 302 -28.76 10.05 21.08
N ALA A 303 -28.94 11.21 20.42
CA ALA A 303 -27.95 11.84 19.55
C ALA A 303 -26.67 12.18 20.34
N LEU A 304 -25.51 12.06 19.72
CA LEU A 304 -24.23 12.47 20.31
C LEU A 304 -23.71 13.69 19.56
N PRO A 305 -23.77 14.90 20.15
CA PRO A 305 -23.22 16.10 19.53
C PRO A 305 -21.69 16.10 19.55
N MET A 306 -21.04 15.40 20.49
CA MET A 306 -19.58 15.36 20.62
C MET A 306 -19.01 13.99 20.23
N VAL A 307 -17.97 14.02 19.40
CA VAL A 307 -17.30 12.84 18.84
C VAL A 307 -15.88 12.79 19.38
N ALA A 308 -15.55 11.79 20.21
CA ALA A 308 -14.19 11.57 20.71
C ALA A 308 -13.44 10.56 19.82
N PHE A 309 -12.17 10.84 19.54
CA PHE A 309 -11.30 9.93 18.80
C PHE A 309 -10.61 8.92 19.74
N LYS A 310 -10.35 7.71 19.25
CA LYS A 310 -9.61 6.66 20.00
C LYS A 310 -8.18 7.06 20.33
N TYR A 311 -7.59 7.92 19.52
CA TYR A 311 -6.17 8.23 19.53
C TYR A 311 -6.00 9.72 19.84
N GLY A 312 -5.86 10.04 21.14
CA GLY A 312 -5.59 11.39 21.66
C GLY A 312 -6.80 12.11 22.28
N GLU A 313 -6.56 13.28 22.87
CA GLU A 313 -7.58 14.14 23.52
C GLU A 313 -8.47 14.91 22.52
N ALA A 314 -8.44 14.51 21.24
CA ALA A 314 -9.19 15.19 20.20
C ALA A 314 -10.68 14.83 20.27
N SER A 315 -11.52 15.86 20.29
CA SER A 315 -12.96 15.74 20.06
C SER A 315 -13.44 16.68 18.95
N ILE A 316 -14.54 16.32 18.31
CA ILE A 316 -15.27 17.17 17.36
C ILE A 316 -16.69 17.35 17.86
N ASP A 317 -17.08 18.60 18.04
CA ASP A 317 -18.45 18.99 18.29
C ASP A 317 -19.18 19.18 16.95
N LEU A 318 -20.15 18.32 16.67
CA LEU A 318 -21.02 18.40 15.50
C LEU A 318 -21.98 19.60 15.58
N THR A 319 -22.10 20.26 16.74
CA THR A 319 -22.78 21.57 16.87
C THR A 319 -21.85 22.76 16.58
N LEU A 320 -20.55 22.49 16.38
CA LEU A 320 -19.51 23.46 15.98
C LEU A 320 -19.28 24.60 16.98
N LYS A 321 -19.70 24.42 18.24
CA LYS A 321 -19.51 25.40 19.31
C LYS A 321 -18.16 25.24 20.02
N SER A 322 -17.54 24.06 19.91
CA SER A 322 -16.33 23.70 20.65
C SER A 322 -15.50 22.60 19.95
N GLY A 323 -14.34 22.26 20.48
CA GLY A 323 -13.51 21.15 19.97
C GLY A 323 -12.71 21.50 18.71
N ASN A 324 -12.32 20.47 17.96
CA ASN A 324 -11.37 20.60 16.85
C ASN A 324 -12.01 20.92 15.48
N ALA A 325 -13.30 21.24 15.45
CA ALA A 325 -14.00 21.71 14.25
C ALA A 325 -14.79 22.99 14.59
N ILE A 326 -14.41 24.12 13.99
CA ILE A 326 -14.96 25.44 14.35
C ILE A 326 -15.41 26.15 13.07
N ILE A 327 -16.65 26.67 13.06
CA ILE A 327 -17.07 27.66 12.06
C ILE A 327 -16.74 29.04 12.60
N HIS A 328 -15.92 29.78 11.86
CA HIS A 328 -15.66 31.18 12.14
C HIS A 328 -16.84 32.03 11.65
N PRO A 329 -17.61 32.69 12.54
CA PRO A 329 -18.83 33.39 12.16
C PRO A 329 -18.58 34.55 11.18
N GLU A 330 -17.43 35.20 11.30
CA GLU A 330 -17.03 36.33 10.46
C GLU A 330 -16.69 35.92 9.02
N THR A 331 -15.89 34.86 8.88
CA THR A 331 -15.39 34.41 7.57
C THR A 331 -16.27 33.32 6.95
N LYS A 332 -17.23 32.78 7.72
CA LYS A 332 -18.04 31.59 7.39
C LYS A 332 -17.18 30.39 6.98
N ASN A 333 -15.96 30.32 7.51
CA ASN A 333 -14.99 29.29 7.20
C ASN A 333 -15.03 28.19 8.26
N LEU A 334 -15.01 26.94 7.81
CA LEU A 334 -14.80 25.78 8.69
C LEU A 334 -13.29 25.52 8.82
N THR A 335 -12.79 25.49 10.04
CA THR A 335 -11.47 24.95 10.38
C THR A 335 -11.63 23.58 11.03
N VAL A 336 -10.79 22.62 10.63
CA VAL A 336 -10.74 21.27 11.22
C VAL A 336 -9.29 20.99 11.59
N PHE A 337 -9.00 20.76 12.87
CA PHE A 337 -7.64 20.65 13.42
C PHE A 337 -6.74 21.83 13.04
N GLY A 338 -7.29 23.04 12.98
CA GLY A 338 -6.56 24.25 12.56
C GLY A 338 -6.39 24.39 11.04
N CYS A 339 -6.74 23.38 10.24
CA CYS A 339 -6.71 23.46 8.78
C CYS A 339 -7.99 24.12 8.26
N SER A 340 -7.83 25.21 7.51
CA SER A 340 -8.97 25.88 6.87
C SER A 340 -9.47 25.07 5.68
N ILE A 341 -10.70 24.59 5.77
CA ILE A 341 -11.38 23.89 4.68
C ILE A 341 -11.90 24.90 3.63
N SER A 342 -11.88 26.20 3.92
CA SER A 342 -12.53 27.21 3.07
C SER A 342 -11.74 27.59 1.83
N ARG A 343 -10.41 27.59 1.84
CA ARG A 343 -9.57 27.80 0.65
C ARG A 343 -8.20 27.16 0.87
N GLN A 344 -8.05 25.95 0.37
CA GLN A 344 -6.79 25.58 -0.26
C GLN A 344 -7.16 25.15 -1.66
N LEU A 345 -6.45 25.67 -2.64
CA LEU A 345 -6.52 25.19 -4.01
C LEU A 345 -5.85 23.82 -4.03
N LEU A 346 -6.30 22.90 -4.90
CA LEU A 346 -5.43 21.79 -5.29
C LEU A 346 -4.06 22.41 -5.60
N PRO A 347 -2.94 21.85 -5.09
CA PRO A 347 -1.63 22.28 -5.55
C PRO A 347 -1.68 22.38 -7.08
N PRO A 348 -1.29 23.51 -7.70
CA PRO A 348 -1.44 23.74 -9.14
C PRO A 348 -0.96 22.55 -9.98
N GLU A 349 0.07 21.87 -9.48
CA GLU A 349 0.65 20.65 -10.02
C GLU A 349 -0.31 19.44 -10.05
N ILE A 350 -1.05 19.18 -8.98
CA ILE A 350 -2.01 18.06 -8.89
C ILE A 350 -3.26 18.36 -9.71
N ALA A 351 -3.75 19.62 -9.68
CA ALA A 351 -4.82 20.06 -10.56
C ALA A 351 -4.42 19.90 -12.03
N ARG A 352 -3.22 20.36 -12.40
CA ARG A 352 -2.67 20.23 -13.75
C ARG A 352 -2.58 18.77 -14.18
N LEU A 353 -1.99 17.88 -13.38
CA LEU A 353 -1.86 16.45 -13.71
C LEU A 353 -3.21 15.75 -13.91
N THR A 354 -4.19 16.07 -13.06
CA THR A 354 -5.55 15.51 -13.16
C THR A 354 -6.25 15.99 -14.43
N LEU A 355 -6.12 17.28 -14.75
CA LEU A 355 -6.69 17.88 -15.97
C LEU A 355 -6.03 17.31 -17.23
N GLN A 356 -4.72 17.17 -17.23
CA GLN A 356 -3.95 16.63 -18.36
C GLN A 356 -4.33 15.17 -18.66
N THR A 357 -4.74 14.43 -17.63
CA THR A 357 -5.29 13.07 -17.78
C THR A 357 -6.71 13.07 -18.39
N LEU A 358 -7.55 14.04 -18.02
CA LEU A 358 -8.96 14.13 -18.43
C LEU A 358 -9.18 14.84 -19.77
N TYR A 359 -8.23 15.68 -20.17
CA TYR A 359 -8.25 16.56 -21.34
C TYR A 359 -6.96 16.37 -22.14
N GLN A 360 -6.74 15.15 -22.62
CA GLN A 360 -5.50 14.71 -23.27
C GLN A 360 -5.09 15.55 -24.50
N ASN A 361 -6.05 16.27 -25.10
CA ASN A 361 -5.83 17.15 -26.24
C ASN A 361 -5.38 18.57 -25.84
N PHE A 362 -5.24 18.87 -24.55
CA PHE A 362 -4.91 20.20 -24.05
C PHE A 362 -3.76 20.15 -23.03
N ILE A 363 -2.85 21.11 -23.15
CA ILE A 363 -1.82 21.39 -22.16
C ILE A 363 -2.33 22.53 -21.29
N PHE A 364 -2.18 22.37 -19.97
CA PHE A 364 -2.60 23.38 -19.01
C PHE A 364 -1.39 24.02 -18.36
N SER A 365 -1.32 25.35 -18.40
CA SER A 365 -0.28 26.17 -17.80
C SER A 365 -0.87 27.21 -16.84
N GLU A 366 0.00 27.75 -15.98
CA GLU A 366 -0.37 28.86 -15.11
C GLU A 366 -0.66 30.10 -15.93
N TYR A 367 -1.65 30.87 -15.49
CA TYR A 367 -2.00 32.13 -16.11
C TYR A 367 -0.94 33.21 -15.79
N THR A 368 -0.43 33.86 -16.83
CA THR A 368 0.45 35.01 -16.72
C THR A 368 -0.23 36.26 -17.29
N ARG A 369 0.19 37.47 -16.85
CA ARG A 369 -0.37 38.74 -17.37
C ARG A 369 -0.28 38.89 -18.89
N ARG A 370 0.61 38.15 -19.56
CA ARG A 370 0.79 38.15 -21.02
C ARG A 370 -0.38 37.52 -21.77
N GLU A 371 -1.26 36.80 -21.09
CA GLU A 371 -2.35 36.01 -21.69
C GLU A 371 -3.73 36.64 -21.43
N GLN A 372 -3.77 37.92 -21.05
CA GLN A 372 -5.00 38.63 -20.69
C GLN A 372 -6.00 38.75 -21.84
N GLU A 373 -5.55 38.75 -23.08
CA GLU A 373 -6.38 38.88 -24.29
C GLU A 373 -6.96 37.54 -24.78
N ASN A 374 -6.50 36.40 -24.24
CA ASN A 374 -6.98 35.09 -24.69
C ASN A 374 -8.49 34.92 -24.40
N PRO A 375 -9.27 34.29 -25.30
CA PRO A 375 -10.70 34.09 -25.08
C PRO A 375 -10.99 33.20 -23.88
N ILE A 376 -12.01 33.56 -23.10
CA ILE A 376 -12.46 32.77 -21.94
C ILE A 376 -13.38 31.64 -22.42
N ARG A 377 -13.10 30.42 -21.95
CA ARG A 377 -13.90 29.22 -22.23
C ARG A 377 -14.11 28.38 -20.98
N THR A 378 -15.15 27.57 -20.98
CA THR A 378 -15.39 26.57 -19.92
C THR A 378 -14.76 25.24 -20.31
N LEU A 379 -14.35 24.43 -19.31
CA LEU A 379 -13.79 23.10 -19.56
C LEU A 379 -14.72 22.18 -20.39
N PRO A 380 -16.04 22.11 -20.16
CA PRO A 380 -16.94 21.33 -21.02
C PRO A 380 -16.93 21.79 -22.48
N CYS A 381 -16.86 23.10 -22.72
CA CYS A 381 -16.81 23.68 -24.07
C CYS A 381 -15.52 23.28 -24.80
N LEU A 382 -14.37 23.32 -24.13
CA LEU A 382 -13.10 22.87 -24.72
C LEU A 382 -13.12 21.39 -25.10
N LYS A 383 -13.76 20.54 -24.28
CA LYS A 383 -13.87 19.10 -24.58
C LYS A 383 -14.77 18.83 -25.77
N ALA A 384 -15.94 19.46 -25.81
CA ALA A 384 -16.92 19.27 -26.89
C ALA A 384 -16.36 19.75 -28.24
N ASN A 385 -15.67 20.89 -28.23
CA ASN A 385 -15.18 21.53 -29.45
C ASN A 385 -13.73 21.19 -29.78
N ALA A 386 -13.09 20.26 -29.08
CA ALA A 386 -11.67 19.95 -29.24
C ALA A 386 -11.25 19.62 -30.68
N HIS A 387 -12.16 19.09 -31.49
CA HIS A 387 -11.97 18.73 -32.90
C HIS A 387 -12.07 19.91 -33.86
N LEU A 388 -12.60 21.05 -33.40
CA LEU A 388 -12.80 22.28 -34.18
C LEU A 388 -11.71 23.34 -33.93
N LEU A 389 -10.80 23.09 -32.98
CA LEU A 389 -9.78 24.04 -32.55
C LEU A 389 -8.44 23.71 -33.18
N SER A 390 -7.73 24.73 -33.66
CA SER A 390 -6.39 24.57 -34.24
C SER A 390 -5.34 24.31 -33.16
N GLU A 391 -4.28 23.56 -33.52
CA GLU A 391 -3.12 23.36 -32.63
C GLU A 391 -2.50 24.70 -32.22
N GLY A 392 -2.17 24.84 -30.94
CA GLY A 392 -1.56 26.06 -30.38
C GLY A 392 -2.57 27.13 -29.95
N GLU A 393 -3.86 26.99 -30.26
CA GLU A 393 -4.88 27.91 -29.75
C GLU A 393 -4.96 27.87 -28.22
N CYS A 394 -4.98 29.06 -27.62
CA CYS A 394 -4.91 29.27 -26.17
C CYS A 394 -6.21 29.88 -25.63
N PHE A 395 -6.70 29.34 -24.51
CA PHE A 395 -7.94 29.77 -23.88
C PHE A 395 -7.73 30.01 -22.39
N LYS A 396 -8.36 31.06 -21.85
CA LYS A 396 -8.47 31.26 -20.40
C LYS A 396 -9.58 30.37 -19.84
N VAL A 397 -9.27 29.63 -18.80
CA VAL A 397 -10.24 28.77 -18.09
C VAL A 397 -10.17 29.04 -16.59
N VAL A 398 -11.32 29.01 -15.91
CA VAL A 398 -11.38 29.07 -14.45
C VAL A 398 -11.51 27.66 -13.90
N ILE A 399 -10.58 27.26 -13.04
CA ILE A 399 -10.54 25.93 -12.45
C ILE A 399 -10.33 26.05 -10.95
N GLY A 400 -11.30 25.58 -10.16
CA GLY A 400 -11.23 25.67 -8.70
C GLY A 400 -11.13 27.10 -8.15
N GLY A 401 -11.48 28.12 -8.95
CA GLY A 401 -11.31 29.53 -8.62
C GLY A 401 -10.00 30.17 -9.09
N ASN A 402 -9.09 29.40 -9.69
CA ASN A 402 -7.87 29.92 -10.32
C ASN A 402 -8.02 30.09 -11.82
N TRP A 403 -7.35 31.11 -12.36
CA TRP A 403 -7.18 31.26 -13.81
C TRP A 403 -6.02 30.39 -14.30
N MET A 404 -6.28 29.65 -15.37
CA MET A 404 -5.29 28.84 -16.08
C MET A 404 -5.40 29.06 -17.58
N VAL A 405 -4.35 28.73 -18.31
CA VAL A 405 -4.35 28.72 -19.77
C VAL A 405 -4.40 27.27 -20.26
N ALA A 406 -5.34 27.00 -21.15
CA ALA A 406 -5.48 25.74 -21.85
C ALA A 406 -5.04 25.93 -23.30
N THR A 407 -4.01 25.20 -23.73
CA THR A 407 -3.46 25.25 -25.10
C THR A 407 -3.77 23.94 -25.82
N LYS A 408 -4.36 24.01 -27.02
CA LYS A 408 -4.62 22.81 -27.84
C LYS A 408 -3.30 22.17 -28.25
N ALA A 409 -3.08 20.93 -27.80
CA ALA A 409 -1.93 20.12 -28.18
C ALA A 409 -2.19 19.36 -29.49
N SER A 410 -1.14 18.96 -30.18
CA SER A 410 -1.24 18.05 -31.32
C SER A 410 -1.67 16.66 -30.89
N THR A 411 -2.47 16.02 -31.73
CA THR A 411 -2.80 14.60 -31.57
C THR A 411 -1.59 13.73 -31.87
N GLU A 412 -1.54 12.53 -31.29
CA GLU A 412 -0.50 11.52 -31.55
C GLU A 412 -0.32 11.26 -33.07
N GLN A 413 -1.44 11.28 -33.80
CA GLN A 413 -1.53 11.03 -35.24
C GLN A 413 -0.86 12.16 -36.06
N GLU A 414 -1.09 13.43 -35.71
CA GLU A 414 -0.43 14.59 -36.34
C GLU A 414 1.07 14.69 -36.00
N ARG A 415 1.50 14.13 -34.86
CA ARG A 415 2.93 14.01 -34.52
C ARG A 415 3.61 12.93 -35.35
N ILE A 416 2.94 11.80 -35.59
CA ILE A 416 3.40 10.73 -36.47
C ILE A 416 3.49 11.22 -37.92
N GLU A 417 2.46 11.89 -38.44
CA GLU A 417 2.44 12.42 -39.81
C GLU A 417 3.54 13.48 -40.04
N ARG A 418 3.79 14.37 -39.08
CA ARG A 418 4.91 15.33 -39.16
C ARG A 418 6.28 14.65 -39.05
N GLY A 419 6.39 13.60 -38.25
CA GLY A 419 7.60 12.77 -38.19
C GLY A 419 7.91 12.13 -39.54
N VAL A 420 6.90 11.52 -40.18
CA VAL A 420 7.01 10.91 -41.51
C VAL A 420 7.31 11.95 -42.58
N HIS A 421 6.68 13.13 -42.53
CA HIS A 421 6.89 14.21 -43.52
C HIS A 421 8.28 14.88 -43.43
N ARG A 422 8.83 15.02 -42.21
CA ARG A 422 10.23 15.47 -42.03
C ARG A 422 11.21 14.43 -42.55
N HIS A 423 10.99 13.15 -42.24
CA HIS A 423 11.88 12.08 -42.68
C HIS A 423 11.90 11.92 -44.20
N THR A 424 10.75 12.10 -44.88
CA THR A 424 10.65 12.08 -46.35
C THR A 424 11.25 13.32 -47.02
N LYS A 425 11.22 14.50 -46.39
CA LYS A 425 11.93 15.69 -46.90
C LYS A 425 13.45 15.56 -46.79
N ASP A 426 13.95 14.94 -45.73
CA ASP A 426 15.38 14.71 -45.55
C ASP A 426 15.91 13.62 -46.49
N LEU A 427 15.08 12.63 -46.84
CA LEU A 427 15.39 11.62 -47.86
C LEU A 427 15.36 12.16 -49.31
N LYS A 428 14.66 13.27 -49.58
CA LYS A 428 14.67 13.96 -50.89
C LYS A 428 15.78 15.01 -51.01
N ARG A 429 16.50 15.28 -49.92
CA ARG A 429 17.65 16.21 -49.86
C ARG A 429 19.00 15.50 -49.81
N LYS A 430 18.99 14.17 -49.72
CA LYS A 430 20.10 13.29 -50.12
C LYS A 430 19.82 12.80 -51.53
#